data_AF-R6CWB6-F1
#
_entry.id   AF-R6CWB6-F1
#
_cell.length_a   1.000
_cell.length_b   1.000
_cell.length_c   1.000
_cell.angle_alpha   90.00
_cell.angle_beta   90.00
_cell.angle_gamma   90.00
#
_symmetry.space_group_name_H-M   'P 1'
#
loop_
_entity.id
_entity.type
_entity.pdbx_description
1 polymer ?
#
loop_
_entity_poly.entity_id
_entity_poly.type
_entity_poly.pdbx_seq_one_letter_code
_entity_poly.pdbx_strand_id
1 'polypeptide(L)'
;MNTTFKTPALKNFLNTLCKQYPDKAEYIESLSDQFACLDLSCQNHIQTQETFQQTLNLLTGDTVYLVWNVDDIIHDLQKNHQTPNLVSIKSMMAHPAFVKNDWSELLDKVSKSKFPFTHKTDYIILAQLPFFDGFFIIDGNHRIGESIIMKKDIIKAILLQADDAYKYLQSDSKRFIELIREINKFF
;
A
#
# COMPACT_ATOMS: atom_id res chain seq x y z
N MET A 1 -9.19 30.97 -3.58
CA MET A 1 -10.10 30.50 -2.51
C MET A 1 -9.27 29.72 -1.50
N ASN A 2 -9.55 29.80 -0.20
CA ASN A 2 -8.83 28.96 0.78
C ASN A 2 -9.40 27.54 0.71
N THR A 3 -8.75 26.66 -0.05
CA THR A 3 -9.13 25.25 -0.14
C THR A 3 -8.88 24.55 1.21
N THR A 4 -9.89 23.88 1.74
CA THR A 4 -9.83 23.12 3.00
C THR A 4 -9.57 21.65 2.73
N PHE A 5 -8.44 21.13 3.19
CA PHE A 5 -8.06 19.73 3.01
C PHE A 5 -8.66 18.85 4.10
N LYS A 6 -9.31 17.73 3.70
CA LYS A 6 -9.72 16.68 4.65
C LYS A 6 -8.52 16.02 5.33
N THR A 7 -7.42 15.86 4.59
CA THR A 7 -6.18 15.25 5.07
C THR A 7 -5.06 16.29 5.11
N PRO A 8 -4.64 16.81 6.28
CA PRO A 8 -3.62 17.86 6.38
C PRO A 8 -2.27 17.48 5.75
N ALA A 9 -1.89 16.20 5.80
CA ALA A 9 -0.68 15.68 5.17
C ALA A 9 -0.62 16.00 3.65
N LEU A 10 -1.77 15.96 2.96
CA LEU A 10 -1.84 16.27 1.53
C LEU A 10 -1.57 17.76 1.23
N LYS A 11 -2.00 18.66 2.13
CA LYS A 11 -1.69 20.10 2.00
C LYS A 11 -0.19 20.35 2.09
N ASN A 12 0.45 19.77 3.10
CA ASN A 12 1.90 19.91 3.29
C ASN A 12 2.68 19.33 2.11
N PHE A 13 2.23 18.18 1.61
CA PHE A 13 2.80 17.52 0.44
C PHE A 13 2.74 18.40 -0.80
N LEU A 14 1.56 18.96 -1.15
CA LEU A 14 1.45 19.88 -2.28
C LEU A 14 2.32 21.13 -2.11
N ASN A 15 2.29 21.76 -0.94
CA ASN A 15 3.14 22.93 -0.67
C ASN A 15 4.63 22.62 -0.84
N THR A 16 5.05 21.40 -0.50
CA THR A 16 6.43 20.96 -0.65
C THR A 16 6.78 20.72 -2.11
N LEU A 17 5.88 20.09 -2.87
CA LEU A 17 6.06 19.92 -4.32
C LEU A 17 6.15 21.27 -5.05
N CYS A 18 5.29 22.25 -4.73
CA CYS A 18 5.37 23.58 -5.34
C CYS A 18 6.71 24.29 -5.05
N LYS A 19 7.24 24.12 -3.83
CA LYS A 19 8.55 24.68 -3.44
C LYS A 19 9.71 23.97 -4.13
N GLN A 20 9.62 22.64 -4.27
CA GLN A 20 10.66 21.83 -4.88
C GLN A 20 10.70 22.03 -6.41
N TYR A 21 9.55 22.30 -7.03
CA TYR A 21 9.40 22.43 -8.48
C TYR A 21 8.71 23.75 -8.85
N PRO A 22 9.40 24.90 -8.70
CA PRO A 22 8.81 26.23 -8.90
C PRO A 22 8.26 26.41 -10.32
N ASP A 23 8.93 25.86 -11.34
CA ASP A 23 8.49 25.93 -12.75
C ASP A 23 7.19 25.16 -13.03
N LYS A 24 6.75 24.32 -12.08
CA LYS A 24 5.51 23.52 -12.15
C LYS A 24 4.49 23.93 -11.10
N ALA A 25 4.78 24.95 -10.27
CA ALA A 25 3.98 25.32 -9.12
C ALA A 25 2.53 25.66 -9.52
N GLU A 26 2.32 26.44 -10.58
CA GLU A 26 0.97 26.80 -11.05
C GLU A 26 0.13 25.55 -11.40
N TYR A 27 0.74 24.56 -12.05
CA TYR A 27 0.06 23.30 -12.38
C TYR A 27 -0.23 22.48 -11.12
N ILE A 28 0.74 22.33 -10.22
CA ILE A 28 0.55 21.58 -8.96
C ILE A 28 -0.54 22.26 -8.11
N GLU A 29 -0.55 23.58 -8.02
CA GLU A 29 -1.57 24.36 -7.31
C GLU A 29 -2.95 24.17 -7.93
N SER A 30 -3.06 24.02 -9.25
CA SER A 30 -4.32 23.75 -9.94
C SER A 30 -4.97 22.42 -9.53
N LEU A 31 -4.20 21.49 -8.96
CA LEU A 31 -4.69 20.21 -8.44
C LEU A 31 -5.18 20.29 -6.99
N SER A 32 -5.05 21.45 -6.32
CA SER A 32 -5.32 21.60 -4.88
C SER A 32 -6.71 21.13 -4.47
N ASP A 33 -7.75 21.53 -5.22
CA ASP A 33 -9.13 21.15 -4.91
C ASP A 33 -9.35 19.63 -5.01
N GLN A 34 -8.65 18.98 -5.95
CA GLN A 34 -8.75 17.54 -6.15
C GLN A 34 -8.11 16.77 -4.99
N PHE A 35 -6.93 17.20 -4.53
CA PHE A 35 -6.30 16.63 -3.33
C PHE A 35 -7.09 16.92 -2.06
N ALA A 36 -7.69 18.11 -1.95
CA ALA A 36 -8.44 18.50 -0.77
C ALA A 36 -9.70 17.66 -0.54
N CYS A 37 -10.29 17.14 -1.62
CA CYS A 37 -11.43 16.23 -1.57
C CYS A 37 -11.10 14.82 -1.09
N LEU A 38 -9.83 14.40 -1.09
CA LEU A 38 -9.43 13.04 -0.72
C LEU A 38 -9.42 12.83 0.80
N ASP A 39 -10.10 11.77 1.25
CA ASP A 39 -10.03 11.29 2.63
C ASP A 39 -9.06 10.11 2.73
N LEU A 40 -7.80 10.42 3.05
CA LEU A 40 -6.75 9.44 3.34
C LEU A 40 -6.35 9.48 4.82
N SER A 41 -7.26 9.95 5.69
CA SER A 41 -7.01 10.16 7.13
C SER A 41 -7.21 8.91 7.97
N CYS A 42 -7.80 7.87 7.39
CA CYS A 42 -7.88 6.50 7.89
C CYS A 42 -8.59 6.24 9.22
N GLN A 43 -9.32 7.19 9.78
CA GLN A 43 -10.13 6.93 10.97
C GLN A 43 -11.58 6.51 10.68
N ASN A 44 -12.09 6.73 9.45
CA ASN A 44 -13.52 6.55 9.14
C ASN A 44 -13.83 5.48 8.08
N HIS A 45 -12.83 4.91 7.40
CA HIS A 45 -13.08 3.70 6.63
C HIS A 45 -13.17 2.55 7.62
N ILE A 46 -14.37 2.03 7.80
CA ILE A 46 -14.63 0.76 8.50
C ILE A 46 -13.60 -0.22 7.95
N GLN A 47 -12.64 -0.64 8.78
CA GLN A 47 -11.82 -1.81 8.50
C GLN A 47 -12.79 -2.99 8.50
N THR A 48 -13.44 -3.22 7.36
CA THR A 48 -14.14 -4.47 7.11
C THR A 48 -13.07 -5.56 7.00
N GLN A 49 -13.45 -6.82 7.17
CA GLN A 49 -12.53 -7.95 6.95
C GLN A 49 -11.97 -8.01 5.51
N GLU A 50 -12.45 -7.15 4.61
CA GLU A 50 -12.25 -7.17 3.17
C GLU A 50 -11.19 -6.16 2.68
N THR A 51 -10.72 -5.28 3.57
CA THR A 51 -9.82 -4.17 3.20
C THR A 51 -8.49 -4.22 3.94
N PHE A 52 -7.40 -3.89 3.24
CA PHE A 52 -6.08 -3.71 3.85
C PHE A 52 -5.64 -2.26 3.78
N GLN A 53 -5.14 -1.76 4.90
CA GLN A 53 -4.61 -0.41 5.04
C GLN A 53 -3.08 -0.44 4.96
N GLN A 54 -2.54 0.31 4.02
CA GLN A 54 -1.12 0.52 3.86
C GLN A 54 -0.75 1.95 4.24
N THR A 55 0.26 2.07 5.09
CA THR A 55 0.89 3.35 5.45
C THR A 55 1.86 3.79 4.35
N LEU A 56 1.71 5.02 3.86
CA LEU A 56 2.62 5.64 2.91
C LEU A 56 3.20 6.93 3.50
N ASN A 57 4.53 7.02 3.56
CA ASN A 57 5.23 8.23 3.96
C ASN A 57 5.42 9.14 2.76
N LEU A 58 4.97 10.38 2.89
CA LEU A 58 5.13 11.42 1.90
C LEU A 58 6.50 12.08 2.02
N LEU A 59 6.89 12.85 0.99
CA LEU A 59 8.14 13.61 0.95
C LEU A 59 8.30 14.58 2.15
N THR A 60 7.20 14.94 2.81
CA THR A 60 7.18 15.82 3.98
C THR A 60 7.50 15.11 5.29
N GLY A 61 7.61 13.77 5.27
CA GLY A 61 7.61 12.95 6.48
C GLY A 61 6.23 12.73 7.08
N ASP A 62 5.18 13.39 6.54
CA ASP A 62 3.80 13.09 6.91
C ASP A 62 3.36 11.76 6.32
N THR A 63 2.33 11.17 6.90
CA THR A 63 1.80 9.87 6.51
C THR A 63 0.39 10.00 5.92
N VAL A 64 0.13 9.26 4.85
CA VAL A 64 -1.21 8.98 4.35
C VAL A 64 -1.45 7.47 4.30
N TYR A 65 -2.71 7.09 4.13
CA TYR A 65 -3.09 5.68 4.12
C TYR A 65 -3.75 5.31 2.79
N LEU A 66 -3.27 4.23 2.18
CA LEU A 66 -3.88 3.62 1.00
C LEU A 66 -4.71 2.42 1.41
N VAL A 67 -5.91 2.30 0.87
CA VAL A 67 -6.85 1.22 1.16
C VAL A 67 -7.03 0.34 -0.06
N TRP A 68 -6.85 -0.96 0.14
CA TRP A 68 -6.90 -2.01 -0.88
C TRP A 68 -8.14 -2.89 -0.70
N ASN A 69 -8.82 -3.23 -1.80
CA ASN A 69 -9.90 -4.21 -1.85
C ASN A 69 -9.32 -5.62 -2.01
N VAL A 70 -8.91 -6.24 -0.90
CA VAL A 70 -8.22 -7.55 -0.92
C VAL A 70 -9.13 -8.66 -1.42
N ASP A 71 -10.43 -8.55 -1.17
CA ASP A 71 -11.42 -9.53 -1.59
C ASP A 71 -11.60 -9.59 -3.11
N ASP A 72 -11.61 -8.43 -3.77
CA ASP A 72 -11.65 -8.34 -5.23
C ASP A 72 -10.40 -8.99 -5.84
N ILE A 73 -9.24 -8.79 -5.20
CA ILE A 73 -7.99 -9.45 -5.60
C ILE A 73 -8.16 -10.96 -5.52
N ILE A 74 -8.52 -11.48 -4.34
CA ILE A 74 -8.65 -12.93 -4.13
C ILE A 74 -9.66 -13.54 -5.11
N HIS A 75 -10.80 -12.88 -5.32
CA HIS A 75 -11.81 -13.32 -6.26
C HIS A 75 -11.28 -13.41 -7.70
N ASP A 76 -10.64 -12.35 -8.19
CA ASP A 76 -10.06 -12.31 -9.54
C ASP A 76 -8.96 -13.36 -9.72
N LEU A 77 -8.10 -13.54 -8.72
CA LEU A 77 -7.02 -14.53 -8.75
C LEU A 77 -7.57 -15.95 -8.85
N GLN A 78 -8.61 -16.27 -8.08
CA GLN A 78 -9.29 -17.56 -8.09
C GLN A 78 -10.01 -17.81 -9.43
N LYS A 79 -10.76 -16.81 -9.91
CA LYS A 79 -11.49 -16.88 -11.18
C LYS A 79 -10.56 -17.11 -12.37
N ASN A 80 -9.37 -16.51 -12.36
CA ASN A 80 -8.39 -16.63 -13.44
C ASN A 80 -7.42 -17.80 -13.25
N HIS A 81 -7.61 -18.64 -12.24
CA HIS A 81 -6.72 -19.76 -11.91
C HIS A 81 -5.24 -19.36 -11.79
N GLN A 82 -4.95 -18.15 -11.29
CA GLN A 82 -3.57 -17.71 -11.10
C GLN A 82 -2.90 -18.55 -10.01
N THR A 83 -1.72 -19.07 -10.35
CA THR A 83 -0.94 -19.92 -9.43
C THR A 83 0.08 -19.06 -8.68
N PRO A 84 0.08 -19.07 -7.34
CA PRO A 84 1.10 -18.37 -6.56
C PRO A 84 2.51 -18.92 -6.81
N ASN A 85 3.50 -18.03 -6.81
CA ASN A 85 4.92 -18.39 -6.88
C ASN A 85 5.44 -18.81 -5.50
N LEU A 86 6.43 -19.69 -5.46
CA LEU A 86 7.16 -19.99 -4.23
C LEU A 86 8.29 -18.96 -4.05
N VAL A 87 8.30 -18.29 -2.92
CA VAL A 87 9.23 -17.19 -2.62
C VAL A 87 9.94 -17.47 -1.30
N SER A 88 11.25 -17.23 -1.25
CA SER A 88 12.03 -17.22 -0.01
C SER A 88 11.74 -15.93 0.76
N ILE A 89 11.27 -16.05 2.00
CA ILE A 89 11.00 -14.94 2.92
C ILE A 89 12.27 -14.15 3.15
N LYS A 90 13.40 -14.83 3.43
CA LYS A 90 14.70 -14.16 3.60
C LYS A 90 15.10 -13.35 2.37
N SER A 91 14.96 -13.94 1.18
CA SER A 91 15.33 -13.28 -0.07
C SER A 91 14.41 -12.08 -0.37
N MET A 92 13.11 -12.23 -0.13
CA MET A 92 12.12 -11.16 -0.27
C MET A 92 12.43 -10.00 0.69
N MET A 93 12.67 -10.29 1.98
CA MET A 93 12.94 -9.26 2.99
C MET A 93 14.31 -8.57 2.81
N ALA A 94 15.26 -9.25 2.18
CA ALA A 94 16.56 -8.68 1.82
C ALA A 94 16.55 -7.89 0.51
N HIS A 95 15.47 -7.99 -0.28
CA HIS A 95 15.39 -7.33 -1.58
C HIS A 95 15.43 -5.80 -1.41
N PRO A 96 16.23 -5.05 -2.19
CA PRO A 96 16.34 -3.59 -2.04
C PRO A 96 15.01 -2.85 -2.23
N ALA A 97 14.16 -3.35 -3.12
CA ALA A 97 12.80 -2.83 -3.36
C ALA A 97 11.77 -3.25 -2.30
N PHE A 98 12.11 -4.11 -1.33
CA PHE A 98 11.13 -4.49 -0.31
C PHE A 98 10.96 -3.37 0.72
N VAL A 99 9.74 -2.84 0.82
CA VAL A 99 9.40 -1.84 1.83
C VAL A 99 9.33 -2.53 3.19
N LYS A 100 10.29 -2.21 4.06
CA LYS A 100 10.42 -2.85 5.38
C LYS A 100 9.30 -2.39 6.32
N ASN A 101 8.59 -3.35 6.88
CA ASN A 101 7.71 -3.14 8.02
C ASN A 101 8.48 -3.33 9.34
N ASP A 102 8.05 -2.68 10.41
CA ASP A 102 8.46 -3.07 11.75
C ASP A 102 7.74 -4.38 12.12
N TRP A 103 8.50 -5.46 12.21
CA TRP A 103 7.99 -6.79 12.49
C TRP A 103 7.92 -7.10 13.99
N SER A 104 8.48 -6.26 14.85
CA SER A 104 8.65 -6.56 16.28
C SER A 104 7.30 -6.81 16.97
N GLU A 105 6.36 -5.88 16.83
CA GLU A 105 5.03 -5.99 17.41
C GLU A 105 4.24 -7.16 16.81
N LEU A 106 4.34 -7.36 15.49
CA LEU A 106 3.65 -8.47 14.84
C LEU A 106 4.18 -9.82 15.31
N LEU A 107 5.51 -9.99 15.35
CA LEU A 107 6.14 -11.24 15.79
C LEU A 107 5.82 -11.52 17.26
N ASP A 108 5.80 -10.50 18.12
CA ASP A 108 5.36 -10.64 19.52
C ASP A 108 3.91 -11.14 19.60
N LYS A 109 2.97 -10.50 18.89
CA LYS A 109 1.55 -10.93 18.84
C LYS A 109 1.39 -12.36 18.33
N VAL A 110 2.07 -12.68 17.23
CA VAL A 110 1.96 -14.00 16.58
C VAL A 110 2.58 -15.07 17.49
N SER A 111 3.72 -14.80 18.14
CA SER A 111 4.36 -15.73 19.10
C SER A 111 3.52 -16.10 20.31
N LYS A 112 2.65 -15.17 20.76
CA LYS A 112 1.74 -15.36 21.91
C LYS A 112 0.43 -16.06 21.53
N SER A 113 0.20 -16.27 20.24
CA SER A 113 -1.03 -16.87 19.72
C SER A 113 -0.91 -18.40 19.58
N LYS A 114 -2.06 -19.08 19.56
CA LYS A 114 -2.10 -20.53 19.28
C LYS A 114 -2.04 -20.77 17.77
N PHE A 115 -1.12 -21.61 17.33
CA PHE A 115 -0.92 -21.99 15.92
C PHE A 115 -1.51 -23.37 15.60
N PRO A 116 -1.83 -23.65 14.32
CA PRO A 116 -1.81 -22.73 13.17
C PRO A 116 -3.09 -21.87 13.09
N PHE A 117 -2.99 -20.68 12.50
CA PHE A 117 -4.16 -19.83 12.25
C PHE A 117 -4.91 -20.30 11.00
N THR A 118 -6.22 -20.07 10.98
CA THR A 118 -7.04 -20.26 9.77
C THR A 118 -6.93 -19.04 8.89
N HIS A 119 -6.39 -19.22 7.68
CA HIS A 119 -6.21 -18.15 6.69
C HIS A 119 -7.25 -18.24 5.59
N LYS A 120 -7.66 -17.08 5.04
CA LYS A 120 -8.56 -17.01 3.88
C LYS A 120 -7.91 -17.58 2.61
N THR A 121 -6.59 -17.42 2.48
CA THR A 121 -5.79 -17.98 1.40
C THR A 121 -4.48 -18.57 1.95
N ASP A 122 -3.81 -19.41 1.17
CA ASP A 122 -2.53 -20.03 1.56
C ASP A 122 -1.29 -19.30 0.99
N TYR A 123 -1.47 -18.09 0.46
CA TYR A 123 -0.45 -17.26 -0.18
C TYR A 123 -0.51 -15.81 0.30
N ILE A 124 0.61 -15.10 0.29
CA ILE A 124 0.66 -13.65 0.53
C ILE A 124 0.42 -12.87 -0.76
N ILE A 125 -0.01 -11.62 -0.61
CA ILE A 125 -0.18 -10.70 -1.73
C ILE A 125 0.79 -9.53 -1.55
N LEU A 126 1.64 -9.37 -2.55
CA LEU A 126 2.54 -8.25 -2.71
C LEU A 126 1.98 -7.32 -3.79
N ALA A 127 2.17 -6.02 -3.62
CA ALA A 127 1.89 -5.05 -4.67
C ALA A 127 3.06 -4.11 -4.88
N GLN A 128 3.28 -3.76 -6.15
CA GLN A 128 4.16 -2.69 -6.58
C GLN A 128 3.33 -1.66 -7.32
N LEU A 129 3.22 -0.46 -6.75
CA LEU A 129 2.54 0.65 -7.41
C LEU A 129 3.43 1.26 -8.50
N PRO A 130 2.84 1.75 -9.61
CA PRO A 130 3.58 2.57 -10.57
C PRO A 130 4.29 3.73 -9.85
N PHE A 131 5.51 4.07 -10.26
CA PHE A 131 6.31 5.20 -9.74
C PHE A 131 6.84 5.04 -8.31
N PHE A 132 6.60 3.89 -7.67
CA PHE A 132 7.24 3.52 -6.42
C PHE A 132 8.25 2.40 -6.72
N ASP A 133 9.51 2.65 -6.40
CA ASP A 133 10.61 1.69 -6.62
C ASP A 133 10.54 0.48 -5.69
N GLY A 134 9.49 0.39 -4.86
CA GLY A 134 9.31 -0.66 -3.87
C GLY A 134 8.02 -1.44 -4.01
N PHE A 135 8.05 -2.68 -3.54
CA PHE A 135 6.88 -3.50 -3.32
C PHE A 135 6.65 -3.74 -1.83
N PHE A 136 5.39 -3.93 -1.47
CA PHE A 136 4.93 -4.02 -0.10
C PHE A 136 3.89 -5.13 0.02
N ILE A 137 3.69 -5.61 1.25
CA ILE A 137 2.72 -6.65 1.56
C ILE A 137 1.36 -5.98 1.75
N ILE A 138 0.40 -6.33 0.90
CA ILE A 138 -1.00 -5.88 1.02
C ILE A 138 -1.91 -6.94 1.64
N ASP A 139 -1.45 -8.19 1.74
CA ASP A 139 -2.13 -9.21 2.53
C ASP A 139 -1.13 -10.31 2.96
N GLY A 140 -1.29 -10.82 4.18
CA GLY A 140 -0.52 -11.95 4.69
C GLY A 140 0.67 -11.65 5.61
N ASN A 141 0.72 -10.47 6.21
CA ASN A 141 1.71 -10.15 7.26
C ASN A 141 1.74 -11.23 8.37
N HIS A 142 0.56 -11.68 8.84
CA HIS A 142 0.48 -12.75 9.84
C HIS A 142 1.16 -14.03 9.35
N ARG A 143 0.84 -14.52 8.14
CA ARG A 143 1.45 -15.72 7.53
C ARG A 143 2.97 -15.66 7.42
N ILE A 144 3.52 -14.49 7.13
CA ILE A 144 4.98 -14.27 7.17
C ILE A 144 5.48 -14.44 8.59
N GLY A 145 4.83 -13.81 9.57
CA GLY A 145 5.14 -13.96 10.99
C GLY A 145 5.11 -15.42 11.47
N GLU A 146 4.08 -16.19 11.09
CA GLU A 146 4.00 -17.62 11.44
C GLU A 146 5.14 -18.40 10.80
N SER A 147 5.43 -18.13 9.51
CA SER A 147 6.50 -18.82 8.79
C SER A 147 7.85 -18.56 9.43
N ILE A 148 8.13 -17.32 9.85
CA ILE A 148 9.34 -16.94 10.58
C ILE A 148 9.44 -17.72 11.90
N ILE A 149 8.38 -17.76 12.70
CA ILE A 149 8.35 -18.47 14.01
C ILE A 149 8.50 -19.98 13.82
N MET A 150 7.84 -20.54 12.81
CA MET A 150 7.93 -21.96 12.44
C MET A 150 9.24 -22.31 11.71
N LYS A 151 10.14 -21.34 11.49
CA LYS A 151 11.40 -21.50 10.75
C LYS A 151 11.22 -22.04 9.33
N LYS A 152 10.10 -21.69 8.69
CA LYS A 152 9.83 -21.95 7.27
C LYS A 152 10.29 -20.75 6.45
N ASP A 153 11.16 -20.97 5.47
CA ASP A 153 11.64 -19.89 4.60
C ASP A 153 10.81 -19.73 3.33
N ILE A 154 10.12 -20.78 2.87
CA ILE A 154 9.36 -20.72 1.62
C ILE A 154 7.89 -20.40 1.90
N ILE A 155 7.36 -19.41 1.18
CA ILE A 155 5.96 -19.01 1.21
C ILE A 155 5.40 -18.86 -0.21
N LYS A 156 4.10 -19.13 -0.38
CA LYS A 156 3.40 -18.83 -1.63
C LYS A 156 3.12 -17.33 -1.70
N ALA A 157 3.37 -16.70 -2.84
CA ALA A 157 3.17 -15.28 -3.04
C ALA A 157 2.66 -14.96 -4.44
N ILE A 158 1.81 -13.93 -4.52
CA ILE A 158 1.41 -13.28 -5.77
C ILE A 158 1.89 -11.84 -5.72
N LEU A 159 2.52 -11.38 -6.80
CA LEU A 159 2.96 -10.01 -6.96
C LEU A 159 2.09 -9.32 -8.01
N LEU A 160 1.30 -8.34 -7.57
CA LEU A 160 0.57 -7.43 -8.45
C LEU A 160 1.50 -6.30 -8.87
N GLN A 161 1.71 -6.12 -10.17
CA GLN A 161 2.60 -5.09 -10.70
C GLN A 161 1.82 -3.99 -11.42
N ALA A 162 2.28 -2.75 -11.24
CA ALA A 162 1.88 -1.60 -12.04
C ALA A 162 0.34 -1.42 -12.10
N ASP A 163 -0.22 -1.40 -13.31
CA ASP A 163 -1.65 -1.15 -13.51
C ASP A 163 -2.55 -2.25 -12.91
N ASP A 164 -2.04 -3.48 -12.74
CA ASP A 164 -2.79 -4.57 -12.09
C ASP A 164 -2.93 -4.35 -10.58
N ALA A 165 -1.96 -3.72 -9.92
CA ALA A 165 -2.09 -3.36 -8.52
C ALA A 165 -3.13 -2.24 -8.34
N TYR A 166 -3.09 -1.26 -9.25
CA TYR A 166 -3.90 -0.05 -9.18
C TYR A 166 -5.42 -0.31 -9.25
N LYS A 167 -5.87 -1.36 -9.97
CA LYS A 167 -7.31 -1.68 -10.08
C LYS A 167 -7.98 -2.04 -8.75
N TYR A 168 -7.21 -2.40 -7.73
CA TYR A 168 -7.73 -2.85 -6.44
C TYR A 168 -7.66 -1.80 -5.33
N LEU A 169 -7.30 -0.56 -5.65
CA LEU A 169 -7.38 0.54 -4.68
C LEU A 169 -8.82 1.04 -4.55
N GLN A 170 -9.22 1.41 -3.33
CA GLN A 170 -10.47 2.15 -3.11
C GLN A 170 -10.42 3.54 -3.74
N SER A 171 -11.59 4.15 -3.95
CA SER A 171 -11.75 5.38 -4.75
C SER A 171 -10.75 6.49 -4.42
N ASP A 172 -10.56 6.82 -3.15
CA ASP A 172 -9.72 7.95 -2.74
C ASP A 172 -8.23 7.60 -2.84
N SER A 173 -7.86 6.37 -2.47
CA SER A 173 -6.49 5.85 -2.65
C SER A 173 -6.13 5.74 -4.13
N LYS A 174 -7.08 5.31 -4.95
CA LYS A 174 -6.99 5.22 -6.40
C LYS A 174 -6.80 6.61 -7.00
N ARG A 175 -7.63 7.58 -6.62
CA ARG A 175 -7.54 8.97 -7.12
C ARG A 175 -6.25 9.64 -6.67
N PHE A 176 -5.78 9.38 -5.45
CA PHE A 176 -4.48 9.84 -4.98
C PHE A 176 -3.36 9.38 -5.90
N ILE A 177 -3.29 8.07 -6.20
CA ILE A 177 -2.27 7.53 -7.10
C ILE A 177 -2.38 8.16 -8.49
N GLU A 178 -3.57 8.33 -9.05
CA GLU A 178 -3.75 9.03 -10.34
C GLU A 178 -3.17 10.45 -10.33
N LEU A 179 -3.44 11.23 -9.29
CA LEU A 179 -2.90 12.58 -9.17
C LEU A 179 -1.37 12.58 -9.09
N ILE A 180 -0.77 11.62 -8.37
CA ILE A 180 0.68 11.43 -8.37
C ILE A 180 1.19 11.07 -9.78
N ARG A 181 0.49 10.22 -10.53
CA ARG A 181 0.84 9.91 -11.93
C ARG A 181 0.76 11.15 -12.81
N GLU A 182 -0.27 11.98 -12.65
CA GLU A 182 -0.44 13.22 -13.39
C GLU A 182 0.74 14.16 -13.14
N ILE A 183 1.13 14.34 -11.87
CA ILE A 183 2.30 15.15 -11.47
C ILE A 183 3.60 14.57 -12.05
N ASN A 184 3.81 13.26 -11.96
CA ASN A 184 5.03 12.59 -12.44
C ASN A 184 5.21 12.64 -13.97
N LYS A 185 4.16 12.86 -14.77
CA LYS A 185 4.31 13.03 -16.22
C LYS A 185 5.13 14.26 -16.62
N PHE A 186 5.33 15.19 -15.69
CA PHE A 186 6.02 16.46 -15.92
C PHE A 186 7.48 16.46 -15.44
N PHE A 187 7.96 15.33 -14.89
CA PHE A 187 9.32 15.12 -14.39
C PHE A 187 10.00 13.97 -15.15
#